data_AF-A0A016UIR3-F1
#
_entry.id   AF-A0A016UIR3-F1
#
_cell.length_a   1.000
_cell.length_b   1.000
_cell.length_c   1.000
_cell.angle_alpha   90.00
_cell.angle_beta   90.00
_cell.angle_gamma   90.00
#
_symmetry.space_group_name_H-M   'P 1'
#
loop_
_entity.id
_entity.type
_entity.pdbx_description
1 polymer ?
#
loop_
_entity_poly.entity_id
_entity_poly.type
_entity_poly.pdbx_seq_one_letter_code
_entity_poly.pdbx_strand_id
1 'polypeptide(L)'
;MRTAVVIFIALVLVEAWNPFKRKTTPNPAMFCKDNDESYCKTQVPNGLCKKGDKADIKDRCAKSCNQCCFDMYPDECKQMEKQGFCSFALDRYTVDEVKVLCGVTCKLCDS
;
A
#
# COMPACT_ATOMS: atom_id res chain seq x y z
N MET A 1 -10.59 11.88 49.06
CA MET A 1 -10.97 11.69 47.65
C MET A 1 -9.91 12.32 46.75
N ARG A 2 -8.80 11.63 46.48
CA ARG A 2 -7.71 12.14 45.63
C ARG A 2 -6.96 10.99 44.99
N THR A 3 -7.49 10.41 43.91
CA THR A 3 -6.74 9.58 42.95
C THR A 3 -7.69 9.14 41.83
N ALA A 4 -8.14 10.08 41.01
CA ALA A 4 -8.93 9.78 39.82
C ALA A 4 -8.55 10.74 38.68
N VAL A 5 -7.24 10.97 38.46
CA VAL A 5 -6.77 11.83 37.37
C VAL A 5 -5.44 11.30 36.84
N VAL A 6 -5.38 10.06 36.36
CA VAL A 6 -4.17 9.58 35.63
C VAL A 6 -4.50 8.73 34.38
N ILE A 7 -5.77 8.38 34.12
CA ILE A 7 -6.10 7.42 33.04
C ILE A 7 -6.56 8.10 31.74
N PHE A 8 -6.66 9.43 31.67
CA PHE A 8 -7.17 10.11 30.47
C PHE A 8 -6.10 10.54 29.44
N ILE A 9 -4.80 10.39 29.73
CA ILE A 9 -3.75 10.84 28.79
C ILE A 9 -3.38 9.75 27.77
N ALA A 10 -3.68 8.48 28.04
CA ALA A 10 -3.30 7.38 27.13
C ALA A 10 -4.19 7.28 25.88
N LEU A 11 -5.42 7.80 25.90
CA LEU A 11 -6.37 7.66 24.78
C LEU A 11 -6.18 8.72 23.68
N VAL A 12 -5.58 9.87 23.98
CA VAL A 12 -5.44 10.97 23.00
C VAL A 12 -4.28 10.73 22.02
N LEU A 13 -3.34 9.84 22.36
CA LEU A 13 -2.19 9.51 21.50
C LEU A 13 -2.49 8.47 20.42
N VAL A 14 -3.61 7.75 20.51
CA VAL A 14 -3.94 6.67 19.56
C VAL A 14 -4.63 7.23 18.30
N GLU A 15 -5.28 8.39 18.39
CA GLU A 15 -6.00 8.98 17.25
C GLU A 15 -5.11 9.79 16.29
N ALA A 16 -3.85 10.05 16.64
CA ALA A 16 -2.92 10.83 15.82
C ALA A 16 -2.22 10.01 14.70
N TRP A 17 -2.41 8.69 14.66
CA TRP A 17 -1.74 7.79 13.72
C TRP A 17 -2.60 7.50 12.50
N ASN A 18 -3.14 8.53 11.87
CA ASN A 18 -3.73 8.36 10.55
C ASN A 18 -3.34 9.50 9.60
N PRO A 19 -2.05 9.59 9.23
CA PRO A 19 -1.54 10.62 8.32
C PRO A 19 -2.22 10.59 6.95
N PHE A 20 -2.78 9.44 6.55
CA PHE A 20 -3.52 9.31 5.30
C PHE A 20 -4.97 9.80 5.37
N LYS A 21 -5.60 9.99 6.54
CA LYS A 21 -7.02 10.38 6.63
C LYS A 21 -7.34 11.75 6.05
N ARG A 22 -6.35 12.65 5.89
CA ARG A 22 -6.55 13.99 5.30
C ARG A 22 -6.43 14.03 3.78
N LYS A 23 -5.88 12.99 3.16
CA LYS A 23 -5.83 12.85 1.71
C LYS A 23 -6.81 11.75 1.34
N THR A 24 -7.82 12.07 0.53
CA THR A 24 -8.80 11.14 -0.06
C THR A 24 -8.28 9.72 -0.14
N THR A 25 -9.03 8.75 0.40
CA THR A 25 -8.75 7.32 0.32
C THR A 25 -8.15 7.02 -1.05
N PRO A 26 -6.89 6.55 -1.14
CA PRO A 26 -6.25 6.34 -2.42
C PRO A 26 -7.15 5.44 -3.23
N ASN A 27 -7.56 5.87 -4.42
CA ASN A 27 -8.06 4.90 -5.38
C ASN A 27 -6.81 4.23 -5.97
N PRO A 28 -6.50 2.97 -5.62
CA PRO A 28 -5.31 2.29 -6.12
C PRO A 28 -5.30 2.29 -7.66
N ALA A 29 -6.47 2.31 -8.29
CA ALA A 29 -6.64 2.35 -9.73
C ALA A 29 -6.21 3.67 -10.40
N MET A 30 -5.96 4.74 -9.62
CA MET A 30 -5.47 6.01 -10.17
C MET A 30 -3.95 6.00 -10.39
N PHE A 31 -3.23 5.28 -9.53
CA PHE A 31 -1.77 5.25 -9.50
C PHE A 31 -1.18 3.95 -10.05
N CYS A 32 -1.96 2.86 -10.03
CA CYS A 32 -1.64 1.66 -10.77
C CYS A 32 -2.47 1.56 -12.04
N LYS A 33 -1.79 1.53 -13.19
CA LYS A 33 -2.39 1.35 -14.51
C LYS A 33 -1.64 0.27 -15.26
N ASP A 34 -2.34 -0.39 -16.17
CA ASP A 34 -1.67 -1.19 -17.19
C ASP A 34 -1.13 -0.24 -18.26
N ASN A 35 0.10 -0.46 -18.69
CA ASN A 35 0.65 0.27 -19.83
C ASN A 35 -0.05 -0.14 -21.14
N ASP A 36 -0.59 -1.36 -21.22
CA ASP A 36 -1.40 -1.83 -22.37
C ASP A 36 -2.67 -2.56 -21.92
N GLU A 37 -3.70 -1.80 -21.54
CA GLU A 37 -4.99 -2.38 -21.09
C GLU A 37 -5.61 -3.35 -22.11
N SER A 38 -5.38 -3.15 -23.41
CA SER A 38 -5.99 -4.00 -24.46
C SER A 38 -5.35 -5.38 -24.51
N TYR A 39 -4.01 -5.41 -24.42
CA TYR A 39 -3.22 -6.63 -24.36
C TYR A 39 -3.51 -7.36 -23.05
N CYS A 40 -3.50 -6.65 -21.92
CA CYS A 40 -3.68 -7.24 -20.61
C CYS A 40 -5.08 -7.86 -20.46
N LYS A 41 -6.15 -7.19 -20.91
CA LYS A 41 -7.52 -7.76 -20.89
C LYS A 41 -7.63 -9.09 -21.64
N THR A 42 -6.87 -9.24 -22.73
CA THR A 42 -6.91 -10.45 -23.56
C THR A 42 -6.04 -11.56 -22.98
N GLN A 43 -4.90 -11.20 -22.40
CA GLN A 43 -3.85 -12.15 -22.04
C GLN A 43 -3.89 -12.59 -20.57
N VAL A 44 -4.34 -11.73 -19.66
CA VAL A 44 -4.50 -12.08 -18.24
C VAL A 44 -5.41 -13.29 -18.03
N PRO A 45 -6.61 -13.40 -18.66
CA PRO A 45 -7.45 -14.60 -18.58
C PRO A 45 -6.77 -15.86 -19.12
N ASN A 46 -5.85 -15.71 -20.08
CA ASN A 46 -5.06 -16.81 -20.66
C ASN A 46 -3.84 -17.20 -19.81
N GLY A 47 -3.77 -16.70 -18.57
CA GLY A 47 -2.73 -17.04 -17.61
C GLY A 47 -1.42 -16.26 -17.78
N LEU A 48 -1.44 -15.08 -18.42
CA LEU A 48 -0.25 -14.23 -18.59
C LEU A 48 0.49 -14.01 -17.25
N CYS A 49 -0.24 -13.69 -16.18
CA CYS A 49 0.33 -13.43 -14.85
C CYS A 49 0.89 -14.70 -14.16
N LYS A 50 0.59 -15.90 -14.67
CA LYS A 50 1.14 -17.17 -14.16
C LYS A 50 2.34 -17.66 -14.98
N LYS A 51 2.53 -17.13 -16.19
CA LYS A 51 3.60 -17.55 -17.13
C LYS A 51 4.92 -16.84 -16.83
N GLY A 52 5.37 -16.96 -15.58
CA GLY A 52 6.67 -16.45 -15.11
C GLY A 52 6.71 -14.92 -15.11
N ASP A 53 6.98 -14.34 -13.93
CA ASP A 53 7.21 -12.93 -13.69
C ASP A 53 8.37 -12.36 -14.52
N LYS A 54 8.17 -12.20 -15.82
CA LYS A 54 9.04 -11.38 -16.65
C LYS A 54 8.76 -9.95 -16.23
N ALA A 55 9.80 -9.20 -15.88
CA ALA A 55 9.70 -7.78 -15.53
C ALA A 55 8.86 -6.99 -16.56
N ASP A 56 8.94 -7.38 -17.84
CA ASP A 56 8.11 -6.83 -18.92
C ASP A 56 6.60 -7.01 -18.75
N ILE A 57 6.13 -8.10 -18.11
CA ILE A 57 4.71 -8.33 -17.84
C ILE A 57 4.26 -7.53 -16.62
N LYS A 58 5.11 -7.45 -15.59
CA LYS A 58 4.89 -6.60 -14.41
C LYS A 58 4.71 -5.15 -14.81
N ASP A 59 5.57 -4.64 -15.69
CA ASP A 59 5.48 -3.25 -16.16
C ASP A 59 4.27 -3.03 -17.09
N ARG A 60 3.96 -4.01 -17.96
CA ARG A 60 2.91 -3.85 -18.97
C ARG A 60 1.49 -4.04 -18.41
N CYS A 61 1.32 -4.95 -17.46
CA CYS A 61 0.03 -5.40 -16.93
C CYS A 61 -0.05 -5.35 -15.40
N ALA A 62 0.65 -4.41 -14.75
CA ALA A 62 0.72 -4.28 -13.29
C ALA A 62 -0.66 -4.33 -12.61
N LYS A 63 -1.66 -3.62 -13.16
CA LYS A 63 -3.01 -3.54 -12.59
C LYS A 63 -3.79 -4.82 -12.86
N SER A 64 -3.81 -5.29 -14.10
CA SER A 64 -4.53 -6.50 -14.50
C SER A 64 -3.97 -7.76 -13.85
N CYS A 65 -2.67 -7.79 -13.53
CA CYS A 65 -2.04 -8.87 -12.79
C CYS A 65 -2.06 -8.69 -11.27
N ASN A 66 -2.63 -7.60 -10.75
CA ASN A 66 -2.62 -7.25 -9.33
C ASN A 66 -1.18 -7.21 -8.74
N GLN A 67 -0.24 -6.71 -9.54
CA GLN A 67 1.18 -6.57 -9.21
C GLN A 67 1.59 -5.12 -8.97
N CYS A 68 0.62 -4.25 -8.72
CA CYS A 68 0.82 -2.87 -8.33
C CYS A 68 1.70 -2.79 -7.08
N CYS A 69 2.91 -2.23 -7.21
CA CYS A 69 3.77 -2.01 -6.05
C CYS A 69 4.62 -0.76 -6.23
N PHE A 70 4.32 0.27 -5.44
CA PHE A 70 5.00 1.57 -5.48
C PHE A 70 4.77 2.31 -4.15
N ASP A 71 5.53 3.38 -3.93
CA ASP A 71 5.25 4.32 -2.85
C ASP A 71 4.41 5.47 -3.39
N MET A 72 3.16 5.58 -2.94
CA MET A 72 2.26 6.65 -3.36
C MET A 72 2.81 8.03 -2.96
N TYR A 73 3.43 8.12 -1.78
CA TYR A 73 4.10 9.31 -1.28
C TYR A 73 5.47 8.92 -0.73
N PRO A 74 6.51 8.82 -1.58
CA PRO A 74 7.82 8.26 -1.19
C PRO A 74 8.44 8.92 0.03
N ASP A 75 8.35 10.25 0.14
CA ASP A 75 8.93 10.97 1.27
C ASP A 75 8.14 10.79 2.57
N GLU A 76 6.81 10.71 2.49
CA GLU A 76 5.95 10.41 3.64
C GLU A 76 6.16 8.97 4.08
N CYS A 77 6.21 8.03 3.14
CA CYS A 77 6.47 6.61 3.41
C CYS A 77 7.79 6.44 4.18
N LYS A 78 8.89 7.08 3.74
CA LYS A 78 10.18 7.04 4.46
C LYS A 78 10.11 7.62 5.87
N GLN A 79 9.30 8.67 6.09
CA GLN A 79 9.12 9.25 7.42
C GLN A 79 8.32 8.32 8.34
N MET A 80 7.27 7.71 7.79
CA MET A 80 6.38 6.81 8.51
C MET A 80 7.00 5.43 8.77
N GLU A 81 7.85 4.94 7.86
CA GLU A 81 8.64 3.72 8.06
C GLU A 81 9.47 3.80 9.35
N LYS A 82 10.13 4.95 9.59
CA LYS A 82 10.88 5.22 10.83
C LYS A 82 10.01 5.20 12.08
N GLN A 83 8.71 5.40 11.92
CA GLN A 83 7.71 5.33 13.00
C GLN A 83 7.08 3.93 13.10
N GLY A 84 7.50 2.94 12.31
CA GLY A 84 6.93 1.58 12.35
C GLY A 84 5.62 1.42 11.57
N PHE A 85 5.34 2.31 10.61
CA PHE A 85 4.12 2.26 9.80
C PHE A 85 3.94 0.93 9.07
N CYS A 86 4.99 0.32 8.52
CA CYS A 86 4.85 -0.90 7.73
C CYS A 86 4.24 -2.06 8.53
N SER A 87 4.68 -2.27 9.76
CA SER A 87 4.08 -3.28 10.66
C SER A 87 2.65 -2.88 11.06
N PHE A 88 2.45 -1.61 11.44
CA PHE A 88 1.12 -1.09 11.80
C PHE A 88 0.09 -1.22 10.67
N ALA A 89 0.53 -1.00 9.43
CA ALA A 89 -0.29 -1.03 8.23
C ALA A 89 -0.66 -2.47 7.86
N LEU A 90 0.28 -3.42 7.95
CA LEU A 90 0.01 -4.84 7.71
C LEU A 90 -0.96 -5.46 8.72
N ASP A 91 -1.04 -4.91 9.94
CA ASP A 91 -2.02 -5.32 10.95
C ASP A 91 -3.46 -4.83 10.66
N ARG A 92 -3.62 -3.84 9.77
CA ARG A 92 -4.90 -3.12 9.54
C ARG A 92 -5.40 -3.15 8.11
N TYR A 93 -4.50 -3.32 7.15
CA TYR A 93 -4.74 -3.29 5.72
C TYR A 93 -4.22 -4.58 5.09
N THR A 94 -4.76 -4.92 3.94
CA THR A 94 -4.26 -6.05 3.14
C THR A 94 -2.89 -5.74 2.56
N VAL A 95 -2.10 -6.77 2.26
CA VAL A 95 -0.78 -6.61 1.64
C VAL A 95 -0.87 -5.79 0.35
N ASP A 96 -1.91 -6.00 -0.46
CA ASP A 96 -2.10 -5.27 -1.72
C ASP A 96 -2.39 -3.78 -1.50
N GLU A 97 -3.14 -3.42 -0.45
CA GLU A 97 -3.34 -2.03 -0.05
C GLU A 97 -2.03 -1.39 0.44
N VAL A 98 -1.23 -2.10 1.22
CA VAL A 98 0.07 -1.58 1.69
C VAL A 98 1.07 -1.46 0.52
N LYS A 99 1.02 -2.39 -0.45
CA LYS A 99 1.83 -2.36 -1.67
C LYS A 99 1.60 -1.11 -2.52
N VAL A 100 0.38 -0.57 -2.55
CA VAL A 100 0.08 0.67 -3.28
C VAL A 100 0.27 1.93 -2.43
N LEU A 101 0.25 1.81 -1.10
CA LEU A 101 0.50 2.94 -0.19
C LEU A 101 1.99 3.23 -0.07
N CYS A 102 2.77 2.24 0.37
CA CYS A 102 4.20 2.35 0.66
C CYS A 102 4.91 1.03 0.35
N GLY A 103 4.60 0.38 -0.79
CA GLY A 103 5.07 -0.96 -1.09
C GLY A 103 6.59 -1.08 -1.21
N VAL A 104 7.24 -0.08 -1.80
CA VAL A 104 8.70 -0.09 -2.02
C VAL A 104 9.39 0.17 -0.69
N THR A 105 8.95 1.20 0.04
CA THR A 105 9.48 1.55 1.37
C THR A 105 9.30 0.38 2.35
N CYS A 106 8.14 -0.26 2.35
CA CYS A 106 7.86 -1.41 3.22
C CYS A 106 8.43 -2.74 2.69
N LYS A 107 9.22 -2.73 1.60
CA LYS A 107 9.86 -3.92 1.01
C LYS A 107 8.88 -5.04 0.66
N LEU A 108 7.69 -4.67 0.20
CA LEU A 108 6.65 -5.59 -0.22
C LEU A 108 6.68 -5.87 -1.74
N CYS A 109 7.53 -5.18 -2.50
CA CYS A 109 7.63 -5.31 -3.95
C CYS A 109 8.58 -6.41 -4.44
N ASP A 110 9.45 -6.91 -3.56
CA ASP A 110 10.47 -7.92 -3.88
C ASP A 110 10.03 -9.36 -3.56
N SER A 111 8.79 -9.53 -3.10
CA SER A 111 8.21 -10.81 -2.64
C SER A 111 7.53 -11.61 -3.74
#